data_AF-A0A1U9ZXT6-F1
#
_entry.id   AF-A0A1U9ZXT6-F1
#
_cell.length_a   1.000
_cell.length_b   1.000
_cell.length_c   1.000
_cell.angle_alpha   90.00
_cell.angle_beta   90.00
_cell.angle_gamma   90.00
#
_symmetry.space_group_name_H-M   'P 1'
#
loop_
_entity.id
_entity.type
_entity.pdbx_description
1 polymer ?
#
loop_
_entity_poly.entity_id
_entity_poly.type
_entity_poly.pdbx_seq_one_letter_code
_entity_poly.pdbx_strand_id
1 'polypeptide(L)'
;MGPYRVETRSESFYLTAPKERLTNTAATWSIPAEDVSCVLAALNQIVGQPHSGYSAWLRGGRQITGDHPMPAGDYPATSDGQRVTLSGPAYLTDRAEGTWPYNSIELGYDAVEPLRDALQAVR
;
A
#
# COMPACT_ATOMS: atom_id res chain seq x y z
N MET A 1 -4.19 -2.13 -17.24
CA MET A 1 -3.34 -2.42 -16.08
C MET A 1 -2.09 -1.58 -16.22
N GLY A 2 -1.88 -0.63 -15.31
CA GLY A 2 -0.72 0.28 -15.32
C GLY A 2 0.54 -0.36 -14.71
N PRO A 3 1.52 0.42 -14.25
CA PRO A 3 2.80 -0.10 -13.77
C PRO A 3 2.73 -0.86 -12.43
N TYR A 4 1.54 -0.96 -11.84
CA TYR A 4 1.29 -1.57 -10.54
C TYR A 4 0.89 -3.03 -10.68
N ARG A 5 1.53 -3.89 -9.89
CA ARG A 5 1.25 -5.33 -9.79
C ARG A 5 0.79 -5.66 -8.38
N VAL A 6 -0.17 -6.57 -8.29
CA VAL A 6 -0.63 -7.14 -7.01
C VAL A 6 -0.16 -8.58 -6.90
N GLU A 7 0.49 -8.90 -5.79
CA GLU A 7 0.86 -10.26 -5.41
C GLU A 7 0.13 -10.64 -4.13
N THR A 8 -0.85 -11.55 -4.24
CA THR A 8 -1.69 -11.98 -3.11
C THR A 8 -0.92 -12.91 -2.16
N ARG A 9 -1.13 -12.72 -0.86
CA ARG A 9 -0.72 -13.62 0.22
C ARG A 9 -1.96 -14.11 0.98
N SER A 10 -1.76 -14.98 1.97
CA SER A 10 -2.86 -15.52 2.77
C SER A 10 -3.62 -14.43 3.55
N GLU A 11 -2.91 -13.43 4.08
CA GLU A 11 -3.50 -12.40 4.96
C GLU A 11 -3.26 -10.97 4.48
N SER A 12 -2.46 -10.80 3.43
CA SER A 12 -1.98 -9.52 2.91
C SER A 12 -1.76 -9.59 1.41
N PHE A 13 -1.30 -8.50 0.82
CA PHE A 13 -0.85 -8.47 -0.56
C PHE A 13 0.30 -7.47 -0.72
N TYR A 14 1.17 -7.69 -1.71
CA TYR A 14 2.12 -6.68 -2.16
C TYR A 14 1.52 -5.85 -3.28
N LEU A 15 1.65 -4.53 -3.18
CA LEU A 15 1.53 -3.61 -4.31
C LEU A 15 2.94 -3.21 -4.75
N THR A 16 3.33 -3.63 -5.95
CA THR A 16 4.68 -3.42 -6.51
C THR A 16 4.63 -2.52 -7.73
N ALA A 17 5.56 -1.57 -7.84
CA ALA A 17 5.74 -0.75 -9.04
C ALA A 17 7.22 -0.30 -9.17
N PRO A 18 7.64 0.23 -10.34
CA PRO A 18 8.96 0.83 -10.51
C PRO A 18 9.23 1.93 -9.48
N LYS A 19 10.49 2.10 -9.06
CA LYS A 19 10.88 3.03 -7.98
C LYS A 19 10.46 4.49 -8.23
N GLU A 20 10.43 4.91 -9.49
CA GLU A 20 9.98 6.23 -9.92
C GLU A 20 8.45 6.42 -9.79
N ARG A 21 7.69 5.32 -9.79
CA ARG A 21 6.22 5.29 -9.71
C ARG A 21 5.69 5.01 -8.32
N LEU A 22 6.42 4.28 -7.48
CA LEU A 22 6.06 4.04 -6.09
C LEU A 22 7.26 4.36 -5.23
N THR A 23 7.20 5.49 -4.54
CA THR A 23 8.22 5.88 -3.56
C THR A 23 7.67 5.62 -2.18
N ASN A 24 8.48 5.13 -1.26
CA ASN A 24 8.07 4.90 0.11
C ASN A 24 9.14 5.41 1.08
N THR A 25 8.68 5.91 2.22
CA THR A 25 9.46 6.28 3.41
C THR A 25 8.90 5.51 4.59
N ALA A 26 9.59 5.52 5.74
CA ALA A 26 9.13 4.81 6.95
C ALA A 26 7.69 5.14 7.39
N ALA A 27 7.14 6.30 7.00
CA ALA A 27 5.82 6.76 7.44
C ALA A 27 4.80 6.92 6.30
N THR A 28 5.23 7.06 5.05
CA THR A 28 4.36 7.40 3.91
C THR A 28 4.80 6.70 2.64
N TRP A 29 3.88 6.60 1.69
CA TRP A 29 4.20 6.21 0.33
C TRP A 29 3.49 7.12 -0.66
N SER A 30 4.06 7.28 -1.84
CA SER A 30 3.52 8.18 -2.85
C SER A 30 3.59 7.60 -4.24
N ILE A 31 2.59 7.98 -5.04
CA ILE A 31 2.42 7.62 -6.44
C ILE A 31 2.25 8.90 -7.28
N PRO A 32 2.59 8.90 -8.57
CA PRO A 32 2.19 9.98 -9.46
C PRO A 32 0.67 10.17 -9.48
N ALA A 33 0.20 11.41 -9.58
CA ALA A 33 -1.22 11.71 -9.57
C ALA A 33 -1.94 11.09 -10.79
N GLU A 34 -1.25 11.01 -11.94
CA GLU A 34 -1.79 10.34 -13.13
C GLU A 34 -2.01 8.83 -12.94
N ASP A 35 -1.35 8.23 -11.94
CA ASP A 35 -1.37 6.80 -11.69
C ASP A 35 -2.49 6.35 -10.72
N VAL A 36 -3.26 7.28 -10.15
CA VAL A 36 -4.39 6.98 -9.24
C VAL A 36 -5.34 5.94 -9.87
N SER A 37 -5.70 6.11 -11.14
CA SER A 37 -6.58 5.17 -11.85
C SER A 37 -5.94 3.78 -12.04
N CYS A 38 -4.62 3.74 -12.21
CA CYS A 38 -3.87 2.49 -12.34
C CYS A 38 -3.81 1.72 -11.01
N VAL A 39 -3.63 2.43 -9.90
CA VAL A 39 -3.63 1.84 -8.55
C VAL A 39 -5.02 1.34 -8.19
N LEU A 40 -6.08 2.11 -8.46
CA LEU A 40 -7.46 1.65 -8.26
C LEU A 40 -7.76 0.37 -9.05
N ALA A 41 -7.31 0.29 -10.30
CA ALA A 41 -7.45 -0.92 -11.11
C ALA A 41 -6.64 -2.11 -10.56
N ALA A 42 -5.51 -1.86 -9.90
CA ALA A 42 -4.74 -2.88 -9.21
C ALA A 42 -5.49 -3.41 -7.97
N LEU A 43 -5.97 -2.51 -7.11
CA LEU A 43 -6.74 -2.85 -5.92
C LEU A 43 -8.03 -3.60 -6.26
N ASN A 44 -8.70 -3.27 -7.37
CA ASN A 44 -9.89 -3.99 -7.83
C ASN A 44 -9.66 -5.50 -8.09
N GLN A 45 -8.41 -5.95 -8.27
CA GLN A 45 -8.10 -7.38 -8.48
C GLN A 45 -8.24 -8.22 -7.21
N ILE A 46 -8.27 -7.57 -6.04
CA ILE A 46 -8.29 -8.22 -4.72
C ILE A 46 -9.49 -7.80 -3.86
N VAL A 47 -10.42 -7.04 -4.44
CA VAL A 47 -11.70 -6.73 -3.79
C VAL A 47 -12.44 -8.05 -3.51
N GLY A 48 -12.91 -8.20 -2.28
CA GLY A 48 -13.67 -9.38 -1.85
C GLY A 48 -12.83 -10.63 -1.54
N GLN A 49 -11.48 -10.52 -1.52
CA GLN A 49 -10.64 -11.62 -1.02
C GLN A 49 -10.98 -11.93 0.45
N PRO A 50 -11.11 -13.22 0.83
CA PRO A 50 -11.50 -13.58 2.17
C PRO A 50 -10.45 -13.11 3.19
N HIS A 51 -10.91 -12.29 4.14
CA HIS A 51 -10.11 -11.79 5.25
C HIS A 51 -9.92 -12.96 6.22
N SER A 52 -8.94 -13.84 6.02
CA SER A 52 -8.57 -14.80 7.06
C SER A 52 -7.87 -14.05 8.20
N GLY A 53 -8.65 -13.32 8.99
CA GLY A 53 -8.28 -12.77 10.28
C GLY A 53 -7.08 -11.84 10.30
N TYR A 54 -7.33 -10.54 10.11
CA TYR A 54 -6.47 -9.43 10.59
C TYR A 54 -5.91 -9.66 12.02
N SER A 55 -6.66 -10.39 12.86
CA SER A 55 -6.27 -10.77 14.22
C SER A 55 -5.08 -11.72 14.35
N ALA A 56 -4.69 -12.46 13.30
CA ALA A 56 -3.49 -13.31 13.34
C ALA A 56 -2.22 -12.52 13.00
N TRP A 57 -2.30 -11.59 12.03
CA TRP A 57 -1.20 -10.71 11.63
C TRP A 57 -0.75 -9.77 12.76
N LEU A 58 -1.69 -9.19 13.52
CA LEU A 58 -1.38 -8.42 14.73
C LEU A 58 -0.80 -9.28 15.88
N ARG A 59 -1.24 -10.54 16.01
CA ARG A 59 -0.75 -11.47 17.07
C ARG A 59 0.65 -12.01 16.81
N GLY A 60 1.12 -11.98 15.56
CA GLY A 60 2.40 -12.52 15.12
C GLY A 60 3.63 -11.66 15.37
N GLY A 61 3.48 -10.44 15.91
CA GLY A 61 4.61 -9.65 16.40
C GLY A 61 5.71 -9.38 15.36
N ARG A 62 5.40 -9.27 14.06
CA ARG A 62 6.35 -8.71 13.08
C ARG A 62 6.23 -7.20 13.06
N GLN A 63 6.69 -6.65 14.18
CA GLN A 63 6.92 -5.26 14.49
C GLN A 63 7.89 -4.67 13.45
N ILE A 64 7.51 -3.60 12.74
CA ILE A 64 8.50 -2.70 12.16
C ILE A 64 8.97 -1.80 13.31
N THR A 65 10.28 -1.61 13.42
CA THR A 65 10.93 -0.56 14.20
C THR A 65 10.19 0.78 14.05
N GLY A 66 9.62 1.25 15.16
CA GLY A 66 8.73 2.39 15.28
C GLY A 66 7.61 2.02 16.24
N ASP A 67 7.66 2.50 17.48
CA ASP A 67 6.93 2.02 18.67
C ASP A 67 5.39 2.19 18.68
N HIS A 68 4.73 2.13 17.52
CA HIS A 68 3.28 2.31 17.46
C HIS A 68 2.60 1.18 16.67
N PRO A 69 1.74 0.36 17.33
CA PRO A 69 0.75 -0.40 16.58
C PRO A 69 -0.15 0.60 15.86
N MET A 70 -0.03 0.71 14.53
CA MET A 70 -0.95 1.55 13.75
C MET A 70 -2.24 0.76 13.56
N PRO A 71 -3.37 1.22 14.15
CA PRO A 71 -4.66 0.58 13.92
C PRO A 71 -5.02 0.66 12.43
N ALA A 72 -5.73 -0.35 11.92
CA ALA A 72 -6.48 -0.22 10.68
C ALA A 72 -7.44 0.96 10.80
N GLY A 73 -7.62 1.72 9.72
CA GLY A 73 -8.72 2.67 9.69
C GLY A 73 -8.68 3.69 8.58
N ASP A 74 -7.58 4.45 8.45
CA ASP A 74 -7.58 5.61 7.56
C ASP A 74 -6.26 5.70 6.79
N TYR A 75 -6.38 5.87 5.47
CA TYR A 75 -5.26 6.22 4.61
C TYR A 75 -5.42 7.65 4.12
N PRO A 76 -5.16 8.67 4.96
CA PRO A 76 -5.27 10.05 4.51
C PRO A 76 -4.35 10.25 3.30
N ALA A 77 -4.98 10.69 2.21
CA ALA A 77 -4.32 10.99 0.95
C ALA A 77 -4.28 12.50 0.75
N THR A 78 -3.13 13.01 0.33
CA THR A 78 -2.97 14.40 -0.10
C THR A 78 -2.37 14.44 -1.49
N SER A 79 -2.81 15.40 -2.31
CA SER A 79 -2.24 15.63 -3.63
C SER A 79 -1.63 17.01 -3.73
N ASP A 80 -0.48 17.11 -4.39
CA ASP A 80 0.15 18.38 -4.79
C ASP A 80 -0.03 18.68 -6.30
N GLY A 81 -0.87 17.90 -7.00
CA GLY A 81 -1.10 17.97 -8.44
C GLY A 81 -0.09 17.18 -9.29
N GLN A 82 1.05 16.75 -8.73
CA GLN A 82 2.01 15.87 -9.39
C GLN A 82 2.01 14.47 -8.80
N ARG A 83 1.84 14.37 -7.49
CA ARG A 83 1.86 13.13 -6.73
C ARG A 83 0.68 13.09 -5.75
N VAL A 84 0.30 11.87 -5.42
CA VAL A 84 -0.57 11.56 -4.29
C VAL A 84 0.27 10.88 -3.23
N THR A 85 0.27 11.42 -2.02
CA THR A 85 0.94 10.83 -0.85
C THR A 85 -0.10 10.25 0.08
N LEU A 86 0.08 8.99 0.46
CA LEU A 86 -0.76 8.30 1.44
C LEU A 86 0.05 8.04 2.71
N SER A 87 -0.58 8.30 3.84
CA SER A 87 -0.08 7.84 5.16
C SER A 87 -0.91 6.65 5.61
N GLY A 88 -0.33 5.71 6.36
CA GLY A 88 -1.08 4.58 6.90
C GLY A 88 -0.24 3.31 7.02
N PRO A 89 -0.80 2.23 7.59
CA PRO A 89 -0.07 0.99 7.81
C PRO A 89 0.28 0.34 6.47
N ALA A 90 1.57 0.28 6.17
CA ALA A 90 2.11 -0.43 5.02
C ALA A 90 3.46 -1.04 5.42
N TYR A 91 3.65 -2.34 5.19
CA TYR A 91 4.98 -2.94 5.38
C TYR A 91 5.85 -2.55 4.21
N LEU A 92 6.94 -1.87 4.48
CA LEU A 92 7.88 -1.48 3.45
C LEU A 92 8.83 -2.63 3.20
N THR A 93 8.68 -3.28 2.06
CA THR A 93 9.75 -4.15 1.60
C THR A 93 10.80 -3.31 0.91
N ASP A 94 11.66 -2.70 1.70
CA ASP A 94 12.96 -2.28 1.20
C ASP A 94 13.76 -3.57 1.03
N ARG A 95 13.55 -4.26 -0.11
CA ARG A 95 14.45 -5.36 -0.50
C ARG A 95 15.80 -4.71 -0.73
N ALA A 96 16.60 -4.73 0.34
CA ALA A 96 17.99 -4.33 0.49
C ALA A 96 18.62 -3.62 -0.72
N GLU A 97 18.92 -2.34 -0.52
CA GLU A 97 20.05 -1.62 -1.11
C GLU A 97 20.37 -1.91 -2.60
N GLY A 98 19.92 -0.97 -3.45
CA GLY A 98 20.74 -0.49 -4.57
C GLY A 98 20.49 -1.06 -5.96
N THR A 99 19.95 -2.27 -6.13
CA THR A 99 19.89 -2.90 -7.47
C THR A 99 18.49 -3.32 -7.95
N TRP A 100 17.52 -3.48 -7.05
CA TRP A 100 16.16 -3.85 -7.48
C TRP A 100 15.44 -2.62 -8.07
N PRO A 101 14.90 -2.69 -9.31
CA PRO A 101 14.30 -1.52 -9.97
C PRO A 101 12.83 -1.26 -9.56
N TYR A 102 12.33 -1.97 -8.55
CA TYR A 102 10.96 -1.87 -8.07
C TYR A 102 10.92 -1.60 -6.56
N ASN A 103 9.88 -0.91 -6.12
CA ASN A 103 9.47 -0.84 -4.72
C ASN A 103 8.19 -1.66 -4.54
N SER A 104 8.03 -2.25 -3.35
CA SER A 104 6.78 -2.88 -2.97
C SER A 104 6.38 -2.51 -1.55
N ILE A 105 5.09 -2.26 -1.38
CA ILE A 105 4.46 -2.11 -0.07
C ILE A 105 3.55 -3.31 0.18
N GLU A 106 3.55 -3.84 1.39
CA GLU A 106 2.60 -4.86 1.83
C GLU A 106 1.45 -4.21 2.57
N LEU A 107 0.24 -4.63 2.27
CA LEU A 107 -1.00 -4.10 2.84
C LEU A 107 -1.89 -5.27 3.25
N GLY A 108 -2.63 -5.09 4.35
CA GLY A 108 -3.69 -6.04 4.72
C GLY A 108 -4.89 -5.91 3.80
N TYR A 109 -5.68 -6.98 3.64
CA TYR A 109 -6.89 -6.93 2.80
C TYR A 109 -7.97 -5.96 3.33
N ASP A 110 -7.94 -5.65 4.63
CA ASP A 110 -8.77 -4.63 5.27
C ASP A 110 -8.43 -3.20 4.83
N ALA A 111 -7.24 -2.98 4.28
CA ALA A 111 -6.84 -1.69 3.71
C ALA A 111 -7.48 -1.37 2.36
N VAL A 112 -8.02 -2.37 1.66
CA VAL A 112 -8.42 -2.23 0.24
C VAL A 112 -9.50 -1.16 0.07
N GLU A 113 -10.59 -1.22 0.84
CA GLU A 113 -11.68 -0.25 0.70
C GLU A 113 -11.28 1.16 1.18
N PRO A 114 -10.69 1.34 2.39
CA PRO A 114 -10.19 2.65 2.81
C PRO A 114 -9.20 3.31 1.84
N LEU A 115 -8.31 2.51 1.22
CA LEU A 115 -7.38 3.00 0.21
C LEU A 115 -8.09 3.45 -1.07
N ARG A 116 -9.10 2.69 -1.51
CA ARG A 116 -9.88 3.05 -2.70
C ARG A 116 -10.63 4.35 -2.46
N ASP A 117 -11.25 4.52 -1.31
CA ASP A 117 -11.98 5.75 -0.95
C ASP A 117 -11.03 6.96 -0.89
N ALA A 118 -9.89 6.81 -0.23
CA ALA A 118 -8.87 7.86 -0.15
C ALA A 118 -8.34 8.28 -1.52
N LEU A 119 -8.02 7.32 -2.39
CA LEU A 119 -7.55 7.57 -3.74
C LEU A 119 -8.62 8.22 -4.63
N GLN A 120 -9.89 7.86 -4.45
CA GLN A 120 -11.00 8.50 -5.17
C GLN A 120 -11.20 9.95 -4.74
N ALA A 121 -10.98 10.27 -3.46
CA ALA A 121 -11.15 11.63 -2.94
C ALA A 121 -10.10 12.64 -3.46
N VAL A 122 -8.96 12.15 -3.96
CA VAL A 122 -7.84 12.97 -4.46
C VAL A 122 -7.61 12.86 -5.97
N ARG A 123 -8.53 12.19 -6.68
CA ARG A 123 -8.54 12.10 -8.14
C ARG A 123 -8.97 13.43 -8.78
#